data_AF-A0A157ZZM7-F1
#
_entry.id   AF-A0A157ZZM7-F1
#
_cell.length_a   1.000
_cell.length_b   1.000
_cell.length_c   1.000
_cell.angle_alpha   90.00
_cell.angle_beta   90.00
_cell.angle_gamma   90.00
#
_symmetry.space_group_name_H-M   'P 1'
#
loop_
_entity.id
_entity.type
_entity.pdbx_description
1 polymer ?
#
loop_
_entity_poly.entity_id
_entity_poly.type
_entity_poly.pdbx_seq_one_letter_code
_entity_poly.pdbx_strand_id
1 'polypeptide(L)'
;MNTFSMTERIESAESTLTLSVTDKREIAEDIFLFELRDDDGGTLPPFAAGAHVLVRTPAGVARRYSLCNVPAERYRYVIAVKRDASGGGGSLSMARDVHIGTSLDVSSPLNYFALSGDASRYLLIAGGIGITPMRAMMTEIAARGAHFDVIYCTRSPNRLHSSTNSKPANSPRACACIMTSATARNRSRSRP
;
A
#
# COMPACT_ATOMS: atom_id res chain seq x y z
N MET A 1 -18.07 24.70 -27.31
CA MET A 1 -18.42 23.52 -26.51
C MET A 1 -17.38 22.47 -26.79
N ASN A 2 -16.36 22.34 -25.92
CA ASN A 2 -15.24 21.45 -26.18
C ASN A 2 -15.38 20.23 -25.26
N THR A 3 -15.82 19.12 -25.85
CA THR A 3 -15.90 17.80 -25.22
C THR A 3 -14.49 17.23 -25.16
N PHE A 4 -13.66 17.75 -24.26
CA PHE A 4 -12.34 17.18 -24.00
C PHE A 4 -12.52 15.83 -23.33
N SER A 5 -12.30 14.77 -24.11
CA SER A 5 -12.28 13.39 -23.67
C SER A 5 -11.28 13.22 -22.53
N MET A 6 -11.78 12.86 -21.34
CA MET A 6 -10.98 12.51 -20.16
C MET A 6 -10.02 11.33 -20.43
N THR A 7 -10.18 10.64 -21.57
CA THR A 7 -9.37 9.49 -22.01
C THR A 7 -8.01 9.90 -22.56
N GLU A 8 -7.86 11.12 -23.11
CA GLU A 8 -6.65 11.55 -23.83
C GLU A 8 -5.52 12.12 -22.94
N ARG A 9 -5.71 12.24 -21.62
CA ARG A 9 -4.64 12.72 -20.72
C ARG A 9 -3.70 11.64 -20.19
N ILE A 10 -3.80 10.40 -20.67
CA ILE A 10 -2.92 9.31 -20.27
C ILE A 10 -1.61 9.30 -21.10
N GLU A 11 -1.51 10.09 -22.16
CA GLU A 11 -0.42 9.99 -23.15
C GLU A 11 0.81 10.89 -22.90
N SER A 12 0.95 11.46 -21.71
CA SER A 12 2.06 12.36 -21.37
C SER A 12 3.02 11.72 -20.37
N ALA A 13 3.81 10.76 -20.85
CA ALA A 13 5.09 10.28 -20.30
C ALA A 13 5.12 9.30 -19.10
N GLU A 14 4.06 8.54 -18.83
CA GLU A 14 4.14 7.40 -17.88
C GLU A 14 4.14 6.06 -18.62
N SER A 15 5.23 5.30 -18.48
CA SER A 15 5.27 3.93 -19.01
C SER A 15 4.21 3.09 -18.30
N THR A 16 3.39 2.41 -19.11
CA THR A 16 2.35 1.49 -18.65
C THR A 16 2.89 0.07 -18.70
N LEU A 17 2.68 -0.68 -17.63
CA LEU A 17 2.99 -2.09 -17.46
C LEU A 17 1.69 -2.89 -17.51
N THR A 18 1.67 -4.01 -18.20
CA THR A 18 0.56 -4.97 -18.12
C THR A 18 0.94 -6.02 -17.08
N LEU A 19 0.26 -6.03 -15.94
CA LEU A 19 0.56 -6.94 -14.83
C LEU A 19 -0.64 -7.84 -14.55
N SER A 20 -0.40 -9.11 -14.24
CA SER A 20 -1.45 -10.04 -13.82
C SER A 20 -1.58 -10.09 -12.31
N VAL A 21 -2.81 -10.33 -11.88
CA VAL A 21 -3.14 -10.53 -10.48
C VAL A 21 -2.82 -11.97 -10.10
N THR A 22 -1.81 -12.19 -9.27
CA THR A 22 -1.40 -13.53 -8.85
C THR A 22 -2.01 -13.97 -7.53
N ASP A 23 -2.44 -13.01 -6.71
CA ASP A 23 -3.12 -13.26 -5.43
C ASP A 23 -4.17 -12.17 -5.17
N LYS A 24 -5.30 -12.58 -4.59
CA LYS A 24 -6.38 -11.70 -4.13
C LYS A 24 -6.92 -12.21 -2.81
N ARG A 25 -6.84 -11.37 -1.76
CA ARG A 25 -7.34 -11.73 -0.42
C ARG A 25 -8.12 -10.59 0.21
N GLU A 26 -9.27 -10.91 0.80
CA GLU A 26 -9.92 -9.98 1.73
C GLU A 26 -9.18 -10.03 3.07
N ILE A 27 -8.59 -8.91 3.46
CA ILE A 27 -7.73 -8.81 4.65
C ILE A 27 -8.43 -8.14 5.83
N ALA A 28 -9.55 -7.46 5.56
CA ALA A 28 -10.44 -6.85 6.53
C ALA A 28 -11.76 -6.50 5.83
N GLU A 29 -12.78 -6.12 6.60
CA GLU A 29 -14.10 -5.76 6.03
C GLU A 29 -13.98 -4.67 4.95
N ASP A 30 -14.36 -5.02 3.72
CA ASP A 30 -14.27 -4.20 2.51
C ASP A 30 -12.85 -3.87 2.03
N ILE A 31 -11.82 -4.55 2.51
CA ILE A 31 -10.42 -4.28 2.11
C ILE A 31 -9.81 -5.53 1.48
N PHE A 32 -9.42 -5.39 0.21
CA PHE A 32 -8.81 -6.44 -0.58
C PHE A 32 -7.34 -6.11 -0.84
N LEU A 33 -6.48 -7.11 -0.66
CA LEU A 33 -5.08 -7.09 -1.05
C LEU A 33 -4.95 -7.76 -2.41
N PHE A 34 -4.24 -7.12 -3.32
CA PHE A 34 -3.90 -7.67 -4.64
C PHE A 34 -2.39 -7.74 -4.78
N GLU A 35 -1.91 -8.89 -5.24
CA GLU A 35 -0.54 -9.05 -5.71
C GLU A 35 -0.53 -8.98 -7.24
N LEU A 36 0.33 -8.14 -7.78
CA LEU A 36 0.50 -7.89 -9.20
C LEU A 36 1.91 -8.31 -9.62
N ARG A 37 2.01 -9.12 -10.67
CA ARG A 37 3.30 -9.55 -11.23
C ARG A 37 3.32 -9.37 -12.73
N ASP A 38 4.53 -9.33 -13.26
CA ASP A 38 4.78 -9.46 -14.69
C ASP A 38 4.49 -10.92 -15.10
N ASP A 39 3.75 -11.12 -16.20
CA ASP A 39 3.33 -12.46 -16.66
C ASP A 39 4.51 -13.34 -17.08
N ASP A 40 5.59 -12.71 -17.57
CA ASP A 40 6.82 -13.40 -17.96
C ASP A 40 7.76 -13.63 -16.76
N GLY A 41 7.34 -13.25 -15.54
CA GLY A 41 8.13 -13.35 -14.32
C GLY A 41 9.26 -12.32 -14.25
N GLY A 42 9.19 -11.26 -15.06
CA GLY A 42 10.19 -10.21 -15.13
C GLY A 42 10.31 -9.37 -13.84
N THR A 43 11.39 -8.60 -13.76
CA THR A 43 11.57 -7.63 -12.68
C THR A 43 10.80 -6.35 -13.00
N LEU A 44 9.97 -5.92 -12.05
CA LEU A 44 9.24 -4.66 -12.11
C LEU A 44 10.15 -3.47 -11.83
N PRO A 45 9.81 -2.25 -12.28
CA PRO A 45 10.53 -1.04 -11.89
C PRO A 45 10.69 -0.90 -10.36
N PRO A 46 11.80 -0.33 -9.88
CA PRO A 46 11.97 -0.09 -8.46
C PRO A 46 11.01 1.01 -7.98
N PHE A 47 10.62 0.96 -6.71
CA PHE A 47 9.87 2.03 -6.06
C PHE A 47 10.49 2.37 -4.69
N ALA A 48 10.16 3.53 -4.17
CA ALA A 48 10.53 3.94 -2.81
C ALA A 48 9.29 3.92 -1.90
N ALA A 49 9.50 3.81 -0.58
CA ALA A 49 8.41 3.88 0.38
C ALA A 49 7.55 5.16 0.19
N GLY A 50 6.23 4.99 0.24
CA GLY A 50 5.25 6.05 -0.06
C GLY A 50 4.82 6.13 -1.53
N ALA A 51 5.45 5.35 -2.42
CA ALA A 51 5.06 5.28 -3.81
C ALA A 51 3.66 4.69 -4.01
N HIS A 52 3.06 5.06 -5.14
CA HIS A 52 1.76 4.61 -5.60
C HIS A 52 1.79 4.40 -7.12
N VAL A 53 0.86 3.59 -7.60
CA VAL A 53 0.67 3.30 -9.02
C VAL A 53 -0.74 3.72 -9.44
N LEU A 54 -0.89 4.13 -10.70
CA LEU A 54 -2.18 4.28 -11.35
C LEU A 54 -2.59 2.93 -11.93
N VAL A 55 -3.77 2.44 -11.55
CA VAL A 55 -4.34 1.20 -12.08
C VAL A 55 -5.57 1.56 -12.90
N ARG A 56 -5.62 1.12 -14.16
CA ARG A 56 -6.85 1.15 -14.95
C ARG A 56 -7.77 0.03 -14.46
N THR A 57 -8.86 0.41 -13.82
CA THR A 57 -9.83 -0.55 -13.28
C THR A 57 -10.67 -1.16 -14.41
N PRO A 58 -11.29 -2.33 -14.21
CA PRO A 58 -12.19 -2.93 -15.20
C PRO A 58 -13.37 -2.04 -15.63
N ALA A 59 -13.74 -1.06 -14.78
CA ALA A 59 -14.75 -0.05 -15.10
C ALA A 59 -14.24 1.05 -16.07
N GLY A 60 -13.02 0.94 -16.59
CA GLY A 60 -12.39 1.92 -17.49
C GLY A 60 -11.82 3.17 -16.80
N VAL A 61 -11.96 3.29 -15.48
CA VAL A 61 -11.49 4.44 -14.69
C VAL A 61 -10.12 4.15 -14.10
N ALA A 62 -9.19 5.11 -14.16
CA ALA A 62 -7.90 5.02 -13.50
C ALA A 62 -7.98 5.43 -12.00
N ARG A 63 -7.35 4.66 -11.11
CA ARG A 63 -7.28 4.94 -9.67
C ARG A 63 -5.86 4.79 -9.15
N ARG A 64 -5.47 5.66 -8.22
CA ARG A 64 -4.16 5.58 -7.55
C ARG A 64 -4.25 4.67 -6.33
N TYR A 65 -3.32 3.72 -6.24
CA TYR A 65 -3.17 2.85 -5.07
C TYR A 65 -1.73 2.87 -4.58
N SER A 66 -1.54 3.04 -3.27
CA SER A 66 -0.23 2.99 -2.65
C SER A 66 0.32 1.56 -2.65
N LEU A 67 1.61 1.44 -2.95
CA LEU A 67 2.35 0.19 -2.80
C LEU A 67 2.59 -0.06 -1.32
N CYS A 68 2.32 -1.29 -0.87
CA CYS A 68 2.42 -1.67 0.55
C CYS A 68 3.41 -2.80 0.83
N ASN A 69 4.02 -3.39 -0.19
CA ASN A 69 5.11 -4.33 -0.02
C ASN A 69 6.45 -3.63 0.22
N VAL A 70 7.47 -4.46 0.49
CA VAL A 70 8.83 -3.99 0.75
C VAL A 70 9.41 -3.40 -0.54
N PRO A 71 9.95 -2.16 -0.52
CA PRO A 71 10.56 -1.53 -1.70
C PRO A 71 11.67 -2.35 -2.39
N ALA A 72 12.35 -3.21 -1.65
CA ALA A 72 13.38 -4.11 -2.17
C ALA A 72 12.83 -5.27 -3.01
N GLU A 73 11.54 -5.59 -2.90
CA GLU A 73 10.92 -6.64 -3.73
C GLU A 73 10.70 -6.12 -5.15
N ARG A 74 11.36 -6.75 -6.12
CA ARG A 74 11.30 -6.37 -7.55
C ARG A 74 10.46 -7.31 -8.41
N TYR A 75 9.93 -8.39 -7.84
CA TYR A 75 9.17 -9.41 -8.57
C TYR A 75 7.65 -9.24 -8.46
N ARG A 76 7.18 -8.30 -7.63
CA ARG A 76 5.76 -8.03 -7.41
C ARG A 76 5.49 -6.62 -6.92
N TYR A 77 4.28 -6.15 -7.20
CA TYR A 77 3.67 -5.03 -6.51
C TYR A 77 2.50 -5.51 -5.68
N VAL A 78 2.32 -4.96 -4.49
CA VAL A 78 1.17 -5.28 -3.64
C VAL A 78 0.41 -4.00 -3.32
N ILE A 79 -0.89 -4.01 -3.63
CA ILE A 79 -1.80 -2.89 -3.36
C ILE A 79 -2.94 -3.34 -2.45
N ALA A 80 -3.40 -2.41 -1.59
CA ALA A 80 -4.58 -2.61 -0.77
C ALA A 80 -5.70 -1.67 -1.25
N VAL A 81 -6.83 -2.23 -1.64
CA VAL A 81 -7.98 -1.50 -2.16
C VAL A 81 -9.14 -1.62 -1.18
N LYS A 82 -9.60 -0.48 -0.69
CA LYS A 82 -10.85 -0.42 0.06
C LYS A 82 -12.01 -0.28 -0.92
N ARG A 83 -12.94 -1.24 -0.90
CA ARG A 83 -14.22 -1.17 -1.60
C ARG A 83 -15.05 -0.04 -0.98
N ASP A 84 -15.41 0.92 -1.82
CA ASP A 84 -16.31 2.01 -1.44
C ASP A 84 -17.58 1.89 -2.26
N ALA A 85 -18.67 1.46 -1.61
CA ALA A 85 -19.97 1.27 -2.26
C ALA A 85 -20.58 2.60 -2.75
N SER A 86 -20.16 3.73 -2.18
CA SER A 86 -20.59 5.08 -2.58
C SER A 86 -19.61 5.79 -3.53
N GLY A 87 -18.48 5.15 -3.83
CA GLY A 87 -17.42 5.73 -4.64
C GLY A 87 -17.75 5.75 -6.14
N GLY A 88 -16.88 6.40 -6.92
CA GLY A 88 -17.01 6.49 -8.39
C GLY A 88 -16.65 5.20 -9.14
N GLY A 89 -17.17 4.04 -8.69
CA GLY A 89 -17.14 2.74 -9.37
C GLY A 89 -15.82 1.98 -9.41
N GLY A 90 -14.67 2.67 -9.39
CA GLY A 90 -13.36 2.03 -9.60
C GLY A 90 -12.93 1.05 -8.49
N SER A 91 -13.14 1.37 -7.21
CA SER A 91 -12.81 0.43 -6.14
C SER A 91 -13.82 -0.72 -6.03
N LEU A 92 -15.07 -0.49 -6.45
CA LEU A 92 -16.10 -1.51 -6.53
C LEU A 92 -15.77 -2.53 -7.63
N SER A 93 -15.37 -2.06 -8.83
CA SER A 93 -14.99 -2.94 -9.94
C SER A 93 -13.71 -3.71 -9.64
N MET A 94 -12.72 -3.10 -8.97
CA MET A 94 -11.55 -3.83 -8.46
C MET A 94 -11.96 -4.95 -7.51
N ALA A 95 -12.83 -4.67 -6.54
CA ALA A 95 -13.25 -5.69 -5.57
C ALA A 95 -14.11 -6.79 -6.20
N ARG A 96 -14.96 -6.46 -7.17
CA ARG A 96 -15.94 -7.38 -7.76
C ARG A 96 -15.39 -8.17 -8.95
N ASP A 97 -14.72 -7.48 -9.88
CA ASP A 97 -14.46 -7.98 -11.24
C ASP A 97 -13.02 -8.45 -11.44
N VAL A 98 -12.08 -8.06 -10.56
CA VAL A 98 -10.69 -8.51 -10.64
C VAL A 98 -10.54 -9.82 -9.88
N HIS A 99 -9.99 -10.84 -10.54
CA HIS A 99 -9.71 -12.16 -9.99
C HIS A 99 -8.24 -12.53 -10.23
N ILE A 100 -7.80 -13.64 -9.64
CA ILE A 100 -6.49 -14.21 -9.97
C ILE A 100 -6.46 -14.53 -11.47
N GLY A 101 -5.38 -14.15 -12.15
CA GLY A 101 -5.20 -14.24 -13.60
C GLY A 101 -5.73 -13.03 -14.38
N THR A 102 -6.40 -12.06 -13.74
CA THR A 102 -6.80 -10.83 -14.43
C THR A 102 -5.58 -9.95 -14.73
N SER A 103 -5.37 -9.59 -16.00
CA SER A 103 -4.38 -8.59 -16.41
C SER A 103 -4.92 -7.17 -16.21
N LEU A 104 -4.07 -6.28 -15.69
CA LEU A 104 -4.37 -4.89 -15.40
C LEU A 104 -3.30 -3.98 -16.00
N ASP A 105 -3.71 -2.83 -16.52
CA ASP A 105 -2.78 -1.77 -16.91
C ASP A 105 -2.39 -0.96 -15.66
N VAL A 106 -1.09 -0.91 -15.40
CA VAL A 106 -0.51 -0.29 -14.20
C VAL A 106 0.60 0.67 -14.62
N SER A 107 0.57 1.91 -14.15
CA SER A 107 1.67 2.85 -14.41
C SER A 107 2.96 2.41 -13.71
N SER A 108 4.09 2.93 -14.16
CA SER A 108 5.29 2.95 -13.34
C SER A 108 5.02 3.64 -11.99
N PRO A 109 5.74 3.25 -10.91
CA PRO A 109 5.56 3.83 -9.58
C PRO A 109 5.88 5.33 -9.55
N LEU A 110 5.00 6.11 -8.94
CA LEU A 110 5.18 7.53 -8.64
C LEU A 110 5.27 7.73 -7.14
N ASN A 111 6.06 8.69 -6.67
CA ASN A 111 6.15 8.98 -5.24
C ASN A 111 5.95 10.46 -4.92
N TYR A 112 4.74 10.80 -4.46
CA TYR A 112 4.41 12.13 -3.92
C TYR A 112 4.43 12.17 -2.39
N PHE A 113 4.79 11.06 -1.74
CA PHE A 113 4.80 10.94 -0.28
C PHE A 113 6.12 10.29 0.18
N ALA A 114 7.23 10.86 -0.30
CA ALA A 114 8.56 10.32 -0.03
C ALA A 114 8.92 10.42 1.45
N LEU A 115 9.54 9.36 1.96
CA LEU A 115 10.08 9.33 3.32
C LEU A 115 11.37 10.16 3.38
N SER A 116 11.47 11.10 4.33
CA SER A 116 12.70 11.86 4.59
C SER A 116 13.86 10.93 4.97
N GLY A 117 15.05 11.18 4.39
CA GLY A 117 16.25 10.37 4.59
C GLY A 117 16.99 10.61 5.91
N ASP A 118 16.85 11.81 6.48
CA ASP A 118 17.83 12.34 7.46
C ASP A 118 17.30 12.38 8.90
N ALA A 119 16.11 11.85 9.17
CA ALA A 119 15.52 11.86 10.50
C ALA A 119 16.02 10.69 11.35
N SER A 120 16.44 10.98 12.58
CA SER A 120 16.84 9.95 13.56
C SER A 120 15.64 9.22 14.19
N ARG A 121 14.45 9.82 14.13
CA ARG A 121 13.21 9.27 14.68
C ARG A 121 11.99 9.68 13.85
N TYR A 122 11.05 8.76 13.67
CA TYR A 122 9.82 8.98 12.90
C TYR A 122 8.58 8.75 13.76
N LEU A 123 7.52 9.52 13.52
CA LEU A 123 6.18 9.26 14.03
C LEU A 123 5.23 9.10 12.85
N LEU A 124 4.75 7.89 12.61
CA LEU A 124 3.84 7.57 11.51
C LEU A 124 2.41 7.58 12.00
N ILE A 125 1.55 8.40 11.40
CA ILE A 125 0.15 8.52 11.81
C ILE A 125 -0.75 8.03 10.67
N ALA A 126 -1.45 6.93 10.88
CA ALA A 126 -2.31 6.29 9.89
C ALA A 126 -3.78 6.29 10.32
N GLY A 127 -4.68 6.53 9.36
CA GLY A 127 -6.12 6.37 9.53
C GLY A 127 -6.70 5.37 8.53
N GLY A 128 -7.28 4.26 9.01
CA GLY A 128 -7.86 3.21 8.16
C GLY A 128 -6.92 2.74 7.03
N ILE A 129 -7.38 2.81 5.77
CA ILE A 129 -6.59 2.37 4.60
C ILE A 129 -5.29 3.19 4.40
N GLY A 130 -5.16 4.35 5.04
CA GLY A 130 -3.93 5.15 5.06
C GLY A 130 -2.73 4.45 5.71
N ILE A 131 -2.92 3.29 6.35
CA ILE A 131 -1.83 2.44 6.83
C ILE A 131 -0.97 1.88 5.68
N THR A 132 -1.51 1.80 4.46
CA THR A 132 -0.89 1.21 3.27
C THR A 132 0.48 1.82 2.94
N PRO A 133 0.62 3.14 2.69
CA PRO A 133 1.94 3.75 2.47
C PRO A 133 2.83 3.68 3.72
N MET A 134 2.25 3.74 4.92
CA MET A 134 2.99 3.67 6.18
C MET A 134 3.68 2.31 6.36
N ARG A 135 3.12 1.21 5.84
CA ARG A 135 3.77 -0.12 5.90
C ARG A 135 5.07 -0.19 5.11
N ALA A 136 5.09 0.39 3.91
CA ALA A 136 6.31 0.49 3.13
C ALA A 136 7.34 1.35 3.88
N MET A 137 6.92 2.46 4.48
CA MET A 137 7.80 3.34 5.27
C MET A 137 8.35 2.66 6.53
N MET A 138 7.52 1.94 7.30
CA MET A 138 7.97 1.20 8.48
C MET A 138 9.08 0.21 8.12
N THR A 139 8.92 -0.50 7.00
CA THR A 139 9.90 -1.48 6.55
C THR A 139 11.21 -0.80 6.14
N GLU A 140 11.11 0.31 5.42
CA GLU A 140 12.25 1.12 4.99
C GLU A 140 13.02 1.71 6.20
N ILE A 141 12.32 2.29 7.17
CA ILE A 141 12.92 2.85 8.40
C ILE A 141 13.61 1.74 9.21
N ALA A 142 12.95 0.58 9.34
CA ALA A 142 13.51 -0.57 10.05
C ALA A 142 14.79 -1.09 9.37
N ALA A 143 14.83 -1.14 8.04
CA ALA A 143 16.01 -1.55 7.28
C ALA A 143 17.20 -0.59 7.46
N ARG A 144 16.92 0.71 7.65
CA ARG A 144 17.93 1.74 7.98
C ARG A 144 18.39 1.72 9.43
N GLY A 145 17.72 0.95 10.30
CA GLY A 145 18.02 0.91 11.73
C GLY A 145 17.56 2.14 12.52
N ALA A 146 16.70 2.99 11.93
CA ALA A 146 16.16 4.17 12.61
C ALA A 146 14.94 3.82 13.48
N HIS A 147 14.63 4.69 14.45
CA HIS A 147 13.51 4.48 15.37
C HIS A 147 12.20 5.04 14.81
N PHE A 148 11.09 4.32 14.99
CA PHE A 148 9.78 4.86 14.70
C PHE A 148 8.71 4.41 15.68
N ASP A 149 7.72 5.29 15.86
CA ASP A 149 6.43 4.98 16.49
C ASP A 149 5.32 5.09 15.45
N VAL A 150 4.24 4.34 15.68
CA VAL A 150 3.05 4.36 14.82
C VAL A 150 1.83 4.68 15.67
N ILE A 151 1.02 5.65 15.22
CA ILE A 151 -0.33 5.88 15.70
C ILE A 151 -1.27 5.41 14.59
N TYR A 152 -1.95 4.30 14.81
CA TYR A 152 -2.95 3.80 13.85
C TYR A 152 -4.35 3.97 14.43
N CYS A 153 -5.20 4.74 13.74
CA CYS A 153 -6.59 4.99 14.12
C CYS A 153 -7.55 4.28 13.13
N THR A 154 -8.49 3.50 13.65
CA THR A 154 -9.52 2.83 12.83
C THR A 154 -10.92 3.09 13.39
N ARG A 155 -11.92 3.07 12.49
CA ARG A 155 -13.34 3.23 12.89
C ARG A 155 -13.89 2.00 13.62
N SER A 156 -13.41 0.80 13.26
CA SER A 156 -13.85 -0.47 13.85
C SER A 156 -12.67 -1.45 13.91
N PRO A 157 -12.53 -2.25 14.99
CA PRO A 157 -11.48 -3.25 15.10
C PRO A 157 -11.48 -4.29 13.97
N ASN A 158 -12.64 -4.64 13.41
CA ASN A 158 -12.75 -5.55 12.27
C ASN A 158 -12.16 -5.01 10.95
N ARG A 159 -11.71 -3.74 10.92
CA ARG A 159 -10.96 -3.15 9.81
C ARG A 159 -9.44 -3.11 10.04
N LEU A 160 -8.96 -3.76 11.10
CA LEU A 160 -7.54 -3.95 11.36
C LEU A 160 -7.00 -4.99 10.38
N HIS A 161 -5.99 -4.61 9.59
CA HIS A 161 -5.16 -5.58 8.90
C HIS A 161 -4.37 -6.38 9.96
N SER A 162 -4.71 -7.66 10.15
CA SER A 162 -4.10 -8.50 11.17
C SER A 162 -2.70 -8.98 10.75
N SER A 163 -1.67 -8.23 11.12
CA SER A 163 -0.29 -8.79 11.21
C SER A 163 0.50 -8.37 12.45
N THR A 164 -0.08 -7.59 13.37
CA THR A 164 0.58 -7.21 14.63
C THR A 164 -0.11 -7.83 15.83
N ASN A 165 0.43 -8.97 16.28
CA ASN A 165 0.06 -9.59 17.55
C ASN A 165 0.78 -8.85 18.70
N SER A 166 0.19 -7.76 19.16
CA SER A 166 0.53 -7.15 20.46
C SER A 166 -0.66 -6.35 20.99
N LYS A 167 -1.51 -6.98 21.82
CA LYS A 167 -2.49 -6.27 22.65
C LYS A 167 -1.77 -5.52 23.78
N PRO A 168 -1.98 -4.22 24.00
CA PRO A 168 -1.85 -3.65 25.33
C PRO A 168 -3.17 -3.80 26.09
N ALA A 169 -3.07 -4.28 27.32
CA ALA A 169 -4.20 -4.36 28.23
C ALA A 169 -4.58 -2.95 28.74
N ASN A 170 -5.88 -2.69 28.76
CA ASN A 170 -6.57 -1.68 29.57
C ASN A 170 -6.53 -0.20 29.06
N SER A 171 -7.53 0.21 28.27
CA SER A 171 -8.05 1.59 28.31
C SER A 171 -9.53 1.64 27.87
N PRO A 172 -10.36 2.51 28.48
CA PRO A 172 -11.79 2.57 28.19
C PRO A 172 -12.09 3.46 26.98
N ARG A 173 -13.05 3.00 26.17
CA ARG A 173 -13.74 3.69 25.05
C ARG A 173 -12.94 3.87 23.75
N ALA A 174 -13.07 2.84 22.90
CA ALA A 174 -13.12 2.87 21.42
C ALA A 174 -12.42 4.05 20.71
N CYS A 175 -11.10 4.11 20.83
CA CYS A 175 -10.20 4.64 19.82
C CYS A 175 -9.03 3.67 19.83
N ALA A 176 -8.99 2.71 18.91
CA ALA A 176 -7.94 1.69 18.91
C ALA A 176 -6.63 2.35 18.45
N CYS A 177 -5.96 3.06 19.37
CA CYS A 177 -4.63 3.64 19.19
C CYS A 177 -3.62 2.52 19.43
N ILE A 178 -3.18 1.86 18.36
CA ILE A 178 -2.08 0.89 18.48
C ILE A 178 -0.78 1.69 18.38
N MET A 179 -0.25 2.13 19.52
CA MET A 179 1.11 2.61 19.65
C MET A 179 2.06 1.43 19.50
N THR A 180 2.60 1.21 18.30
CA THR A 180 3.64 0.20 18.10
C THR A 180 4.98 0.92 18.02
N SER A 181 5.79 0.81 19.07
CA SER A 181 7.20 1.23 19.05
C SER A 181 8.03 0.03 18.60
N ALA A 182 8.60 0.06 17.40
CA ALA A 182 9.54 -0.96 16.95
C ALA A 182 10.96 -0.39 17.02
N THR A 183 11.78 -0.95 17.92
CA THR A 183 13.22 -0.67 17.93
C THR A 183 13.92 -1.75 17.14
N ALA A 184 14.64 -1.38 16.07
CA ALA A 184 15.58 -2.27 15.40
C ALA A 184 16.63 -2.71 16.43
N ARG A 185 16.52 -3.94 16.92
CA ARG A 185 17.51 -4.50 17.86
C ARG A 185 18.82 -4.69 17.10
N ASN A 186 19.74 -3.73 17.25
CA ASN A 186 21.12 -3.86 16.83
C ASN A 186 21.77 -5.03 17.59
N ARG A 187 21.92 -6.19 16.95
CA ARG A 187 22.69 -7.31 17.50
C ARG A 187 24.17 -7.11 17.16
N SER A 188 24.80 -6.10 17.76
CA SER A 188 26.26 -6.09 17.91
C SER A 188 26.63 -7.04 19.06
N ARG A 189 26.76 -8.34 18.74
CA ARG A 189 27.54 -9.24 19.60
C ARG A 189 28.99 -9.14 19.18
N SER A 190 29.73 -8.27 19.87
CA SER A 190 31.14 -8.52 20.15
C SER A 190 31.25 -9.88 20.83
N ARG A 191 32.11 -10.75 20.32
CA ARG A 191 32.63 -11.88 21.09
C ARG A 191 34.13 -11.65 21.29
N PRO A 192 34.65 -11.92 22.49
CA PRO A 192 36.07 -11.83 22.81
C PRO A 192 36.89 -12.87 22.05
#